data_AF-A0A831NVS4-F1
#
_entry.id   AF-A0A831NVS4-F1
#
_cell.length_a   1.000
_cell.length_b   1.000
_cell.length_c   1.000
_cell.angle_alpha   90.00
_cell.angle_beta   90.00
_cell.angle_gamma   90.00
#
_symmetry.space_group_name_H-M   'P 1'
#
loop_
_entity.id
_entity.type
_entity.pdbx_description
1 polymer ?
#
loop_
_entity_poly.entity_id
_entity_poly.type
_entity_poly.pdbx_seq_one_letter_code
_entity_poly.pdbx_strand_id
1 'polypeptide(L)' 'MLKPRGTNAAGHKGWYEVKCRICAKKLYIGDDPVYHCPKCYQKYEAYFCEAHARKLHMKCPYCGSELRLFI' A
#
# COMPACT_ATOMS: atom_id res chain seq x y z
N MET A 1 -17.42 5.85 -2.43
CA MET A 1 -17.16 6.10 -1.00
C MET A 1 -17.52 4.86 -0.21
N LEU A 2 -16.53 4.08 0.24
CA LEU A 2 -16.77 2.96 1.14
C LEU A 2 -17.10 3.52 2.53
N LYS A 3 -18.29 3.21 3.05
CA LYS A 3 -18.68 3.56 4.43
C LYS A 3 -17.76 2.80 5.40
N PRO A 4 -17.07 3.46 6.35
CA PRO A 4 -16.33 2.75 7.37
C PRO A 4 -17.31 1.95 8.24
N ARG A 5 -17.14 0.62 8.28
CA ARG A 5 -17.79 -0.24 9.29
C ARG A 5 -17.11 0.01 10.63
N GLY A 6 -17.81 -0.19 11.75
CA GLY A 6 -17.32 0.14 13.10
C GLY A 6 -15.91 -0.38 13.46
N THR A 7 -15.42 -1.43 12.79
CA THR A 7 -14.06 -1.96 12.92
C THR A 7 -12.96 -1.02 12.37
N ASN A 8 -13.30 -0.10 11.47
CA ASN A 8 -12.40 0.90 10.89
C ASN A 8 -12.54 2.28 11.57
N ALA A 9 -13.17 2.35 12.75
CA ALA A 9 -13.25 3.61 13.50
C ALA A 9 -11.83 4.14 13.80
N ALA A 10 -11.67 5.46 13.86
CA ALA A 10 -10.37 6.16 13.89
C ALA A 10 -9.37 5.72 14.98
N GLY A 11 -9.78 4.94 15.98
CA GLY A 11 -8.93 4.31 16.99
C GLY A 11 -8.21 3.03 16.54
N HIS A 12 -8.61 2.41 15.42
CA HIS A 12 -8.10 1.13 14.91
C HIS A 12 -7.15 1.29 13.71
N LYS A 13 -6.63 2.50 13.45
CA LYS A 13 -5.77 2.82 12.30
C LYS A 13 -4.58 1.88 12.12
N GLY A 14 -4.08 1.28 13.19
CA GLY A 14 -2.98 0.30 13.13
C GLY A 14 -3.30 -0.99 12.38
N TRP A 15 -4.58 -1.39 12.25
CA TRP A 15 -4.98 -2.64 11.60
C TRP A 15 -4.84 -2.63 10.08
N TYR A 16 -4.84 -1.43 9.50
CA TYR A 16 -4.77 -1.18 8.07
C TYR A 16 -3.70 -0.15 7.69
N GLU A 17 -2.82 0.21 8.65
CA GLU A 17 -1.63 1.03 8.40
C GLU A 17 -0.54 0.17 7.76
N VAL A 18 -0.08 0.58 6.59
CA VAL A 18 1.13 0.06 5.94
C VAL A 18 2.11 1.19 5.69
N LYS A 19 3.36 0.85 5.36
CA LYS A 19 4.39 1.85 5.06
C LYS A 19 4.89 1.70 3.65
N CYS A 20 5.08 2.83 2.96
CA CYS A 20 5.81 2.81 1.70
C CYS A 20 7.23 2.32 1.94
N ARG A 21 7.65 1.27 1.24
CA ARG A 21 8.96 0.65 1.46
C ARG A 21 10.16 1.56 1.13
N ILE A 22 9.93 2.58 0.30
CA ILE A 22 10.97 3.52 -0.16
C ILE A 22 11.12 4.71 0.78
N CYS A 23 10.02 5.39 1.15
CA CYS A 23 10.08 6.61 1.96
C CYS A 23 9.55 6.45 3.39
N ALA A 24 9.16 5.25 3.79
CA ALA A 24 8.56 4.94 5.10
C ALA A 24 7.29 5.75 5.44
N LYS A 25 6.70 6.45 4.46
CA LYS A 25 5.42 7.15 4.63
C LYS A 25 4.35 6.15 5.05
N LYS A 26 3.62 6.47 6.13
CA LYS A 26 2.44 5.75 6.57
C LYS A 26 1.31 5.93 5.56
N LEU A 27 0.66 4.83 5.21
CA LEU A 27 -0.44 4.75 4.28
C LEU A 27 -1.54 3.91 4.93
N TYR A 28 -2.78 4.25 4.66
CA TYR A 28 -3.93 3.58 5.24
C TYR A 28 -4.71 2.86 4.15
N ILE A 29 -4.73 1.53 4.19
CA ILE A 29 -5.45 0.70 3.22
C ILE A 29 -6.95 1.06 3.25
N GLY A 30 -7.50 1.44 2.10
CA GLY A 30 -8.91 1.85 1.94
C GLY A 30 -9.15 3.35 2.03
N ASP A 31 -8.25 4.10 2.67
CA ASP A 31 -8.28 5.57 2.75
C ASP A 31 -7.32 6.22 1.75
N ASP A 32 -6.12 5.63 1.58
CA ASP A 32 -5.07 6.09 0.69
C ASP A 32 -4.92 5.18 -0.55
N PRO A 33 -4.45 5.72 -1.70
CA PRO A 33 -4.03 4.90 -2.84
C PRO A 33 -2.72 4.16 -2.52
N VAL A 34 -2.85 2.88 -2.16
CA VAL A 34 -1.73 1.98 -1.83
C VAL A 34 -1.46 1.04 -2.98
N TYR A 35 -0.22 1.02 -3.49
CA TYR A 35 0.20 0.05 -4.49
C TYR A 35 1.00 -1.07 -3.85
N HIS A 36 0.78 -2.31 -4.28
CA HIS A 36 1.51 -3.48 -3.77
C HIS A 36 1.98 -4.39 -4.90
N CYS A 37 3.07 -5.12 -4.65
CA CYS A 37 3.50 -6.19 -5.53
C CYS A 37 2.82 -7.51 -5.13
N PRO A 38 2.07 -8.20 -6.02
CA PRO A 38 1.36 -9.44 -5.66
C PRO A 38 2.29 -10.61 -5.29
N LYS A 39 3.56 -10.57 -5.68
CA LYS A 39 4.56 -11.61 -5.38
C LYS A 39 5.42 -11.29 -4.16
N CYS A 40 5.74 -10.01 -3.96
CA CYS A 40 6.73 -9.57 -2.98
C CYS A 40 6.11 -9.00 -1.69
N TYR A 41 4.81 -8.69 -1.67
CA TYR A 41 4.18 -8.05 -0.51
C TYR A 41 4.28 -8.89 0.77
N GLN A 42 4.13 -10.22 0.69
CA GLN A 42 4.19 -11.09 1.87
C GLN A 42 5.59 -11.18 2.48
N LYS A 43 6.65 -11.10 1.66
CA LYS A 43 8.04 -11.28 2.11
C LYS A 43 8.71 -9.97 2.53
N TYR A 44 8.44 -8.88 1.82
CA TYR A 44 9.16 -7.61 1.98
C TYR A 44 8.27 -6.46 2.41
N GLU A 45 6.98 -6.71 2.68
CA GLU A 45 5.97 -5.68 2.93
C GLU A 45 6.03 -4.61 1.83
N ALA A 46 6.10 -5.09 0.58
CA ALA A 46 6.33 -4.29 -0.62
C ALA A 46 5.09 -3.46 -1.00
N TYR A 47 4.78 -2.48 -0.15
CA TYR A 47 3.78 -1.43 -0.35
C TYR A 47 4.45 -0.14 -0.80
N PHE A 48 3.78 0.60 -1.68
CA PHE A 48 4.30 1.81 -2.30
C PHE A 48 3.20 2.88 -2.32
N CYS A 49 3.58 4.11 -2.00
CA CYS A 49 2.69 5.25 -2.24
C CYS A 49 2.62 5.53 -3.74
N GLU A 50 1.55 6.21 -4.16
CA GLU A 50 1.33 6.58 -5.56
C GLU A 50 2.53 7.27 -6.22
N ALA A 51 3.17 8.22 -5.52
CA ALA A 51 4.33 8.93 -6.04
C ALA A 51 5.50 7.99 -6.38
N HIS A 52 5.80 7.02 -5.52
CA HIS A 52 6.86 6.05 -5.78
C HIS A 52 6.44 4.97 -6.78
N ALA A 53 5.18 4.55 -6.76
CA ALA A 53 4.66 3.64 -7.77
C ALA A 53 4.79 4.23 -9.18
N ARG A 54 4.49 5.53 -9.35
CA ARG A 54 4.69 6.25 -10.62
C ARG A 54 6.16 6.37 -11.01
N LYS A 55 7.05 6.71 -10.07
CA LYS A 55 8.51 6.77 -10.32
C LYS A 55 9.09 5.41 -10.72
N LEU A 56 8.54 4.33 -10.20
CA LEU A 56 8.90 2.97 -10.56
C LEU A 56 8.22 2.48 -11.85
N HIS A 57 7.49 3.35 -12.56
CA HIS A 57 6.70 2.99 -13.75
C HIS A 57 5.76 1.81 -13.50
N MET A 58 5.16 1.76 -12.31
CA MET A 58 4.26 0.69 -11.87
C MET A 58 4.93 -0.69 -11.85
N LYS A 59 6.25 -0.76 -11.65
CA LYS A 59 6.99 -2.03 -11.55
C LYS A 59 7.60 -2.23 -10.17
N CYS A 60 7.60 -3.47 -9.70
CA CYS A 60 8.20 -3.83 -8.44
C CYS A 60 9.73 -3.75 -8.52
N PRO A 61 10.42 -3.06 -7.62
CA PRO A 61 11.88 -2.95 -7.63
C PRO A 61 12.59 -4.27 -7.29
N TYR A 62 11.87 -5.24 -6.71
CA TYR A 62 12.43 -6.53 -6.30
C TYR A 62 12.36 -7.60 -7.39
N CYS A 63 11.24 -7.67 -8.12
CA CYS A 63 10.98 -8.77 -9.06
C CYS A 63 10.53 -8.31 -10.45
N GLY A 64 10.47 -7.00 -10.71
CA GLY A 64 10.06 -6.42 -11.99
C GLY A 64 8.58 -6.60 -12.36
N SER A 65 7.80 -7.32 -11.56
CA SER A 65 6.37 -7.52 -11.82
C SER A 65 5.58 -6.24 -11.62
N GLU A 66 4.47 -6.08 -12.35
CA GLU A 66 3.62 -4.89 -12.23
C GLU A 66 3.01 -4.75 -10.83
N LEU A 67 3.00 -3.50 -10.34
CA LEU A 67 2.35 -3.09 -9.10
C LEU A 67 0.84 -2.98 -9.33
N ARG A 68 0.07 -3.45 -8.36
CA ARG A 68 -1.40 -3.36 -8.37
C ARG A 68 -1.87 -2.40 -7.30
N LEU A 69 -2.96 -1.69 -7.58
CA LEU A 69 -3.64 -0.91 -6.56
C LEU A 69 -4.30 -1.88 -5.57
N PHE A 70 -4.03 -1.70 -4.29
CA PHE A 70 -4.68 -2.41 -3.20
C PHE A 70 -6.04 -1.74 -2.97
N ILE A 71 -7.12 -2.45 -3.31
CA ILE A 71 -8.52 -2.03 -3.18
C ILE A 71 -9.25 -2.88 -2.15
#